data_AF-A6BHT3-F1
#
_entry.id   AF-A6BHT3-F1
#
_cell.length_a   1.000
_cell.length_b   1.000
_cell.length_c   1.000
_cell.angle_alpha   90.00
_cell.angle_beta   90.00
_cell.angle_gamma   90.00
#
_symmetry.space_group_name_H-M   'P 1'
#
loop_
_entity.id
_entity.type
_entity.pdbx_description
1 polymer ?
#
loop_
_entity_poly.entity_id
_entity_poly.type
_entity_poly.pdbx_seq_one_letter_code
_entity_poly.pdbx_strand_id
1 'polypeptide(L)'
;MKGKTKAIITVFVVILAGIYYYAAIPAINIHSSETWFFIMIFLVILAVLYLGRKKLNRYEVRESKVVKGFLGVIVFLGVVYLLGTLFSSPVINAKKYQKLMTVKEGEFTKDVDELSFDKIPLLDKDTAALLGDRKMGSMVDMVSQFEADDIYSQINYKGNPVRVTPLKYASLIKWFTNQSEGIPSYIRINMANQSTELVKLKQGMKYTTSDHFNRNIYRHLRFAHPTYIYGELSFEIDENGDPYWIAPVKKFNIGLFGGETVGKVVICNAVTGKTKTYDVGNVPQWVDRVYSADLLVNLFDYYGKLKHGFFNSVLSQKDCLETTDGYNYLALNDDVWMYTGVTSVNGDQSNVGFVLANQRTMETKYYKVEGATESSAMSSAEGQVQNLKYQATFPLLLNIAGEPTYFVALKDDAGLVKKYAMVNVQKYQIVAIGDSVSQCQENYNELLLKNGVKEKEKDTRKEEEISGKITKIAQAVLDGNSHYYLMLEDSDAIYDVSVADIIDVIKCELGEQVTVTYKEDKDVNTVTKLDIGEKAKDKTSSDKIEKETGTQE
;
A
#
# COMPACT_ATOMS: atom_id res chain seq x y z
N MET A 1 -20.64 -62.69 17.58
CA MET A 1 -19.57 -62.12 16.72
C MET A 1 -20.01 -60.96 15.81
N LYS A 2 -21.17 -61.00 15.12
CA LYS A 2 -21.59 -59.96 14.15
C LYS A 2 -21.75 -58.53 14.70
N GLY A 3 -22.09 -58.37 15.99
CA GLY A 3 -22.23 -57.05 16.65
C GLY A 3 -20.89 -56.39 16.98
N LYS A 4 -19.91 -57.17 17.48
CA LYS A 4 -18.56 -56.66 17.81
C LYS A 4 -17.85 -56.11 16.57
N THR A 5 -17.94 -56.79 15.43
CA THR A 5 -17.38 -56.30 14.15
C THR A 5 -18.11 -55.06 13.59
N LYS A 6 -19.39 -54.83 13.93
CA LYS A 6 -20.08 -53.57 13.57
C LYS A 6 -19.54 -52.41 14.39
N ALA A 7 -19.44 -52.60 15.71
CA ALA A 7 -18.90 -51.58 16.61
C ALA A 7 -17.46 -51.18 16.25
N ILE A 8 -16.59 -52.15 15.94
CA ILE A 8 -15.19 -51.87 15.57
C ILE A 8 -15.10 -51.03 14.29
N ILE A 9 -15.88 -51.36 13.24
CA ILE A 9 -15.86 -50.60 11.98
C ILE A 9 -16.41 -49.19 12.19
N THR A 10 -17.50 -49.04 12.94
CA THR A 10 -18.05 -47.71 13.25
C THR A 10 -17.04 -46.85 14.02
N VAL A 11 -16.38 -47.42 15.03
CA VAL A 11 -15.31 -46.73 15.78
C VAL A 11 -14.17 -46.33 14.86
N PHE A 12 -13.72 -47.21 13.96
CA PHE A 12 -12.65 -46.91 13.01
C PHE A 12 -13.02 -45.75 12.07
N VAL A 13 -14.25 -45.72 11.55
CA VAL A 13 -14.73 -44.62 10.70
C VAL A 13 -14.79 -43.30 11.44
N VAL A 14 -15.28 -43.30 12.69
CA VAL A 14 -15.32 -42.10 13.53
C VAL A 14 -13.91 -41.60 13.82
N ILE A 15 -12.96 -42.50 14.07
CA ILE A 15 -11.54 -42.15 14.25
C ILE A 15 -10.97 -41.54 12.98
N LEU A 16 -11.19 -42.15 11.81
CA LEU A 16 -10.72 -41.60 10.53
C LEU A 16 -11.33 -40.22 10.23
N ALA A 17 -12.62 -40.03 10.52
CA ALA A 17 -13.27 -38.73 10.38
C ALA A 17 -12.67 -37.69 11.35
N GLY A 18 -12.36 -38.10 12.59
CA GLY A 18 -11.68 -37.26 13.57
C GLY A 18 -10.26 -36.89 13.15
N ILE A 19 -9.48 -37.84 12.61
CA ILE A 19 -8.14 -37.60 12.06
C ILE A 19 -8.21 -36.63 10.88
N TYR A 20 -9.15 -36.83 9.96
CA TYR A 20 -9.34 -35.92 8.84
C TYR A 20 -9.71 -34.52 9.32
N TYR A 21 -10.67 -34.39 10.24
CA TYR A 21 -11.06 -33.09 10.79
C TYR A 21 -9.88 -32.37 11.47
N TYR A 22 -9.06 -33.12 12.21
CA TYR A 22 -7.87 -32.60 12.88
C TYR A 22 -6.76 -32.15 11.92
N ALA A 23 -6.62 -32.85 10.78
CA ALA A 23 -5.60 -32.58 9.78
C ALA A 23 -6.02 -31.48 8.78
N ALA A 24 -7.20 -31.63 8.20
CA ALA A 24 -7.72 -30.76 7.15
C ALA A 24 -8.43 -29.51 7.68
N ILE A 25 -8.82 -29.52 8.97
CA ILE A 25 -9.52 -28.40 9.62
C ILE A 25 -10.60 -27.76 8.72
N PRO A 26 -11.61 -28.51 8.23
CA PRO A 26 -12.68 -27.94 7.41
C PRO A 26 -13.63 -27.12 8.27
N ALA A 27 -14.18 -26.03 7.73
CA ALA A 27 -15.15 -25.22 8.50
C ALA A 27 -16.43 -26.04 8.63
N ILE A 28 -17.13 -25.96 9.75
CA ILE A 28 -18.46 -26.56 9.89
C ILE A 28 -19.48 -25.48 9.56
N ASN A 29 -19.58 -25.13 8.28
CA ASN A 29 -20.41 -24.04 7.82
C ASN A 29 -20.93 -24.31 6.42
N ILE A 30 -22.24 -24.19 6.22
CA ILE A 30 -22.89 -24.43 4.91
C ILE A 30 -22.40 -23.49 3.80
N HIS A 31 -21.78 -22.36 4.16
CA HIS A 31 -21.17 -21.43 3.20
C HIS A 31 -19.74 -21.84 2.80
N SER A 32 -19.14 -22.86 3.43
CA SER A 32 -17.82 -23.36 3.05
C SER A 32 -17.92 -24.53 2.10
N SER A 33 -17.33 -24.40 0.92
CA SER A 33 -17.25 -25.49 -0.07
C SER A 33 -16.56 -26.73 0.50
N GLU A 34 -15.57 -26.56 1.38
CA GLU A 34 -14.88 -27.68 2.05
C GLU A 34 -15.86 -28.55 2.84
N THR A 35 -16.85 -27.96 3.50
CA THR A 35 -17.87 -28.71 4.26
C THR A 35 -18.69 -29.61 3.33
N TRP A 36 -19.09 -29.09 2.17
CA TRP A 36 -19.86 -29.86 1.18
C TRP A 36 -19.04 -31.04 0.65
N PHE A 37 -17.81 -30.78 0.23
CA PHE A 37 -16.92 -31.83 -0.26
C PHE A 37 -16.58 -32.85 0.84
N PHE A 38 -16.36 -32.40 2.07
CA PHE A 38 -16.13 -33.28 3.20
C PHE A 38 -17.32 -34.23 3.43
N ILE A 39 -18.55 -33.70 3.46
CA ILE A 39 -19.77 -34.52 3.62
C ILE A 39 -19.91 -35.51 2.46
N MET A 40 -19.70 -35.07 1.22
CA MET A 40 -19.80 -35.95 0.05
C MET A 40 -18.75 -37.07 0.07
N ILE A 41 -17.49 -36.74 0.37
CA ILE A 41 -16.40 -37.73 0.50
C ILE A 41 -16.72 -38.70 1.63
N PHE A 42 -17.22 -38.21 2.77
CA PHE A 42 -17.60 -39.05 3.89
C PHE A 42 -18.73 -40.04 3.51
N LEU A 43 -19.75 -39.60 2.77
CA LEU A 43 -20.81 -40.47 2.26
C LEU A 43 -20.27 -41.53 1.27
N VAL A 44 -19.30 -41.17 0.42
CA VAL A 44 -18.62 -42.11 -0.49
C VAL A 44 -17.88 -43.18 0.33
N ILE A 45 -17.12 -42.79 1.35
CA ILE A 45 -16.40 -43.74 2.23
C ILE A 45 -17.39 -44.70 2.89
N LEU A 46 -18.51 -44.20 3.43
CA LEU A 46 -19.56 -45.04 4.02
C LEU A 46 -20.16 -46.03 3.02
N ALA A 47 -20.39 -45.59 1.77
CA ALA A 47 -20.88 -46.46 0.71
C ALA A 47 -19.85 -47.56 0.35
N VAL A 48 -18.57 -47.22 0.19
CA VAL A 48 -17.49 -48.18 -0.09
C VAL A 48 -17.34 -49.21 1.04
N LEU A 49 -17.39 -48.77 2.29
CA LEU A 49 -17.34 -49.66 3.45
C LEU A 49 -18.55 -50.60 3.52
N TYR A 50 -19.75 -50.12 3.18
CA TYR A 50 -20.95 -50.95 3.07
C TYR A 50 -20.78 -52.04 2.00
N LEU A 51 -20.27 -51.66 0.82
CA LEU A 51 -20.01 -52.58 -0.30
C LEU A 51 -18.98 -53.66 0.06
N GLY A 52 -17.82 -53.25 0.59
CA GLY A 52 -16.75 -54.17 0.99
C GLY A 52 -17.18 -55.14 2.10
N ARG A 53 -18.01 -54.68 3.04
CA ARG A 53 -18.56 -55.53 4.11
C ARG A 53 -19.54 -56.57 3.58
N LYS A 54 -20.43 -56.19 2.68
CA LYS A 54 -21.43 -57.12 2.13
C LYS A 54 -20.89 -58.00 1.00
N LYS A 55 -19.68 -57.73 0.49
CA LYS A 55 -19.06 -58.43 -0.66
C LYS A 55 -20.04 -58.56 -1.83
N LEU A 56 -20.78 -57.48 -2.11
CA LEU A 56 -21.82 -57.48 -3.14
C LEU A 56 -21.18 -57.61 -4.53
N ASN A 57 -21.73 -58.49 -5.37
CA ASN A 57 -21.37 -58.55 -6.77
C ASN A 57 -21.92 -57.35 -7.56
N ARG A 58 -21.36 -57.04 -8.74
CA ARG A 58 -21.75 -55.88 -9.57
C ARG A 58 -23.28 -55.77 -9.79
N TYR A 59 -23.97 -56.90 -9.93
CA TYR A 59 -25.43 -56.96 -10.08
C TYR A 59 -26.16 -56.53 -8.79
N GLU A 60 -25.74 -57.03 -7.64
CA GLU A 60 -26.33 -56.73 -6.33
C GLU A 60 -26.06 -55.30 -5.87
N VAL A 61 -24.93 -54.72 -6.28
CA VAL A 61 -24.65 -53.28 -6.09
C VAL A 61 -25.68 -52.43 -6.81
N ARG A 62 -26.03 -52.82 -8.05
CA ARG A 62 -27.00 -52.10 -8.89
C ARG A 62 -28.44 -52.22 -8.37
N GLU A 63 -28.77 -53.25 -7.61
CA GLU A 63 -30.10 -53.40 -7.00
C GLU A 63 -30.18 -52.94 -5.53
N SER A 64 -29.05 -52.73 -4.85
CA SER A 64 -29.01 -52.32 -3.45
C SER A 64 -29.68 -50.97 -3.20
N LYS A 65 -30.82 -50.98 -2.49
CA LYS A 65 -31.53 -49.76 -2.05
C LYS A 65 -30.64 -48.83 -1.21
N VAL A 66 -29.71 -49.39 -0.42
CA VAL A 66 -28.80 -48.62 0.44
C VAL A 66 -27.77 -47.85 -0.40
N VAL A 67 -27.18 -48.50 -1.40
CA VAL A 67 -26.18 -47.86 -2.29
C VAL A 67 -26.86 -46.80 -3.15
N LYS A 68 -28.06 -47.09 -3.67
CA LYS A 68 -28.88 -46.08 -4.35
C LYS A 68 -29.24 -44.90 -3.45
N GLY A 69 -29.49 -45.15 -2.17
CA GLY A 69 -29.72 -44.10 -1.17
C GLY A 69 -28.51 -43.18 -1.01
N PHE A 70 -27.31 -43.73 -0.75
CA PHE A 70 -26.08 -42.95 -0.67
C PHE A 70 -25.80 -42.16 -1.96
N LEU A 71 -25.91 -42.81 -3.11
CA LEU A 71 -25.71 -42.16 -4.41
C LEU A 71 -26.74 -41.05 -4.64
N GLY A 72 -28.01 -41.29 -4.31
CA GLY A 72 -29.08 -40.31 -4.41
C GLY A 72 -28.83 -39.08 -3.55
N VAL A 73 -28.36 -39.25 -2.31
CA VAL A 73 -27.99 -38.13 -1.43
C VAL A 73 -26.79 -37.37 -1.98
N ILE A 74 -25.74 -38.06 -2.46
CA ILE A 74 -24.56 -37.41 -3.04
C ILE A 74 -24.94 -36.59 -4.28
N VAL A 75 -25.74 -37.16 -5.19
CA VAL A 75 -26.23 -36.46 -6.38
C VAL A 75 -27.08 -35.26 -5.98
N PHE A 76 -27.97 -35.41 -5.00
CA PHE A 76 -28.77 -34.31 -4.49
C PHE A 76 -27.90 -33.17 -3.92
N LEU A 77 -26.92 -33.48 -3.06
CA LEU A 77 -25.99 -32.49 -2.52
C LEU A 77 -25.18 -31.81 -3.63
N GLY A 78 -24.74 -32.57 -4.64
CA GLY A 78 -24.06 -32.03 -5.82
C GLY A 78 -24.93 -31.05 -6.61
N VAL A 79 -26.19 -31.40 -6.85
CA VAL A 79 -27.15 -30.50 -7.52
C VAL A 79 -27.40 -29.24 -6.69
N VAL A 80 -27.60 -29.38 -5.38
CA VAL A 80 -27.78 -28.22 -4.47
C VAL A 80 -26.53 -27.32 -4.47
N TYR A 81 -25.33 -27.90 -4.44
CA TYR A 81 -24.08 -27.15 -4.51
C TYR A 81 -23.93 -26.38 -5.84
N LEU A 82 -24.23 -27.03 -6.97
CA LEU A 82 -24.16 -26.42 -8.30
C LEU A 82 -25.19 -25.30 -8.47
N LEU A 83 -26.45 -25.54 -8.07
CA LEU A 83 -27.48 -24.51 -8.06
C LEU A 83 -27.11 -23.37 -7.10
N GLY A 84 -26.59 -23.70 -5.91
CA GLY A 84 -26.07 -22.75 -4.94
C GLY A 84 -24.99 -21.85 -5.55
N THR A 85 -24.04 -22.42 -6.27
CA THR A 85 -22.97 -21.69 -6.97
C THR A 85 -23.55 -20.79 -8.05
N LEU A 86 -24.45 -21.32 -8.88
CA LEU A 86 -25.09 -20.57 -9.96
C LEU A 86 -25.90 -19.39 -9.42
N PHE A 87 -26.79 -19.61 -8.44
CA PHE A 87 -27.59 -18.57 -7.80
C PHE A 87 -26.79 -17.62 -6.92
N SER A 88 -25.55 -17.96 -6.59
CA SER A 88 -24.61 -17.05 -5.92
C SER A 88 -23.79 -16.24 -6.91
N SER A 89 -23.75 -16.59 -8.20
CA SER A 89 -22.81 -16.01 -9.16
C SER A 89 -23.10 -14.55 -9.54
N PRO A 90 -22.07 -13.81 -10.01
CA PRO A 90 -22.24 -12.48 -10.62
C PRO A 90 -23.14 -12.50 -11.86
N VAL A 91 -23.25 -13.62 -12.57
CA VAL A 91 -24.10 -13.76 -13.78
C VAL A 91 -25.56 -13.46 -13.43
N ILE A 92 -26.05 -14.00 -12.31
CA ILE A 92 -27.44 -13.82 -11.85
C ILE A 92 -27.57 -12.58 -10.97
N ASN A 93 -26.56 -12.27 -10.14
CA ASN A 93 -26.66 -11.24 -9.10
C ASN A 93 -25.75 -10.03 -9.33
N ALA A 94 -25.43 -9.67 -10.57
CA ALA A 94 -24.49 -8.59 -10.90
C ALA A 94 -24.74 -7.30 -10.10
N LYS A 95 -26.00 -6.88 -10.00
CA LYS A 95 -26.40 -5.68 -9.23
C LYS A 95 -26.14 -5.77 -7.72
N LYS A 96 -26.20 -6.97 -7.13
CA LYS A 96 -25.88 -7.15 -5.71
C LYS A 96 -24.37 -7.12 -5.49
N TYR A 97 -23.60 -7.74 -6.38
CA TYR A 97 -22.14 -7.70 -6.36
C TYR A 97 -21.60 -6.28 -6.48
N GLN A 98 -22.14 -5.52 -7.44
CA GLN A 98 -21.79 -4.11 -7.65
C GLN A 98 -22.02 -3.24 -6.41
N LYS A 99 -22.95 -3.63 -5.52
CA LYS A 99 -23.33 -2.90 -4.30
C LYS A 99 -22.61 -3.38 -3.03
N LEU A 100 -21.69 -4.33 -3.13
CA LEU A 100 -20.95 -4.82 -1.96
C LEU A 100 -20.00 -3.78 -1.39
N MET A 101 -19.51 -2.88 -2.25
CA MET A 101 -18.65 -1.75 -1.87
C MET A 101 -19.36 -0.44 -2.23
N THR A 102 -19.27 0.53 -1.31
CA THR A 102 -19.69 1.91 -1.58
C THR A 102 -18.45 2.72 -1.88
N VAL A 103 -18.37 3.25 -3.10
CA VAL A 103 -17.27 4.09 -3.54
C VAL A 103 -17.74 5.53 -3.54
N LYS A 104 -17.01 6.42 -2.87
CA LYS A 104 -17.23 7.87 -2.92
C LYS A 104 -16.23 8.51 -3.85
N GLU A 105 -16.64 9.52 -4.59
CA GLU A 105 -15.69 10.36 -5.33
C GLU A 105 -14.98 11.30 -4.34
N GLY A 106 -13.65 11.40 -4.47
CA GLY A 106 -12.83 12.32 -3.70
C GLY A 106 -12.12 13.32 -4.60
N GLU A 107 -11.60 14.39 -4.00
CA GLU A 107 -10.76 15.38 -4.69
C GLU A 107 -9.31 15.17 -4.26
N PHE A 108 -8.46 14.73 -5.18
CA PHE A 108 -7.10 14.29 -4.87
C PHE A 108 -6.29 15.34 -4.08
N THR A 109 -6.29 16.59 -4.54
CA THR A 109 -5.52 17.67 -3.93
C THR A 109 -6.05 18.12 -2.56
N LYS A 110 -7.29 17.75 -2.20
CA LYS A 110 -7.89 18.06 -0.89
C LYS A 110 -7.83 16.90 0.10
N ASP A 111 -7.98 15.68 -0.40
CA ASP A 111 -8.06 14.47 0.42
C ASP A 111 -6.70 13.78 0.61
N VAL A 112 -5.76 14.02 -0.31
CA VAL A 112 -4.37 13.54 -0.23
C VAL A 112 -3.49 14.73 0.07
N ASP A 113 -3.30 14.98 1.37
CA ASP A 113 -2.36 15.98 1.86
C ASP A 113 -0.96 15.73 1.28
N GLU A 114 -0.18 16.79 1.17
CA GLU A 114 1.26 16.66 0.92
C GLU A 114 1.87 15.86 2.08
N LEU A 115 2.09 14.57 1.85
CA LEU A 115 2.61 13.67 2.87
C LEU A 115 4.02 14.07 3.25
N SER A 116 4.29 14.08 4.55
CA SER A 116 5.65 14.21 5.06
C SER A 116 6.46 12.96 4.70
N PHE A 117 7.73 13.16 4.32
CA PHE A 117 8.59 12.08 3.80
C PHE A 117 8.83 10.94 4.79
N ASP A 118 8.75 11.21 6.08
CA ASP A 118 8.83 10.23 7.17
C ASP A 118 7.62 9.27 7.23
N LYS A 119 6.56 9.53 6.45
CA LYS A 119 5.37 8.68 6.38
C LYS A 119 5.24 7.91 5.06
N ILE A 120 6.14 8.14 4.10
CA ILE A 120 6.11 7.46 2.81
C ILE A 120 6.84 6.12 2.95
N PRO A 121 6.18 4.98 2.70
CA PRO A 121 6.85 3.69 2.71
C PRO A 121 7.78 3.56 1.50
N LEU A 122 9.08 3.51 1.76
CA LEU A 122 10.15 3.44 0.75
C LEU A 122 10.46 2.00 0.32
N LEU A 123 9.90 1.00 1.00
CA LEU A 123 10.25 -0.40 0.84
C LEU A 123 9.08 -1.24 0.33
N ASP A 124 9.33 -2.08 -0.67
CA ASP A 124 8.40 -3.12 -1.09
C ASP A 124 8.56 -4.38 -0.23
N LYS A 125 7.68 -5.39 -0.42
CA LYS A 125 7.67 -6.62 0.40
C LYS A 125 9.01 -7.34 0.36
N ASP A 126 9.60 -7.43 -0.83
CA ASP A 126 10.80 -8.21 -1.05
C ASP A 126 12.03 -7.55 -0.42
N THR A 127 12.16 -6.22 -0.52
CA THR A 127 13.24 -5.49 0.17
C THR A 127 13.08 -5.60 1.68
N ALA A 128 11.85 -5.51 2.21
CA ALA A 128 11.61 -5.72 3.64
C ALA A 128 12.01 -7.14 4.08
N ALA A 129 11.70 -8.16 3.28
CA ALA A 129 12.12 -9.53 3.56
C ALA A 129 13.65 -9.68 3.64
N LEU A 130 14.37 -9.08 2.69
CA LEU A 130 15.82 -9.07 2.68
C LEU A 130 16.43 -8.38 3.92
N LEU A 131 15.84 -7.25 4.36
CA LEU A 131 16.27 -6.58 5.59
C LEU A 131 16.00 -7.45 6.83
N GLY A 132 14.85 -8.11 6.87
CA GLY A 132 14.50 -9.08 7.92
C GLY A 132 15.50 -10.22 8.01
N ASP A 133 15.82 -10.85 6.89
CA ASP A 133 16.78 -11.96 6.82
C ASP A 133 18.19 -11.54 7.23
N ARG A 134 18.64 -10.36 6.80
CA ARG A 134 19.93 -9.80 7.24
C ARG A 134 19.96 -9.54 8.74
N LYS A 135 18.88 -8.99 9.29
CA LYS A 135 18.77 -8.76 10.73
C LYS A 135 18.81 -10.07 11.48
N MET A 136 18.10 -11.09 11.01
CA MET A 136 18.16 -12.43 11.57
C MET A 136 19.59 -12.97 11.52
N GLY A 137 20.26 -12.93 10.37
CA GLY A 137 21.65 -13.37 10.17
C GLY A 137 22.67 -12.75 11.13
N SER A 138 22.42 -11.52 11.60
CA SER A 138 23.29 -10.83 12.58
C SER A 138 23.15 -11.36 14.02
N MET A 139 22.11 -12.15 14.32
CA MET A 139 21.75 -12.59 15.66
C MET A 139 22.23 -14.03 15.93
N VAL A 140 23.50 -14.17 16.30
CA VAL A 140 24.20 -15.47 16.48
C VAL A 140 23.38 -16.51 17.26
N ASP A 141 22.74 -16.10 18.35
CA ASP A 141 21.99 -17.01 19.23
C ASP A 141 20.61 -17.43 18.66
N MET A 142 20.11 -16.75 17.63
CA MET A 142 18.75 -16.95 17.09
C MET A 142 18.73 -17.57 15.69
N VAL A 143 19.74 -17.31 14.84
CA VAL A 143 19.80 -17.78 13.44
C VAL A 143 19.63 -19.29 13.29
N SER A 144 20.16 -20.07 14.23
CA SER A 144 20.10 -21.53 14.14
C SER A 144 18.77 -22.11 14.63
N GLN A 145 17.91 -21.31 15.25
CA GLN A 145 16.68 -21.76 15.91
C GLN A 145 15.43 -21.28 15.19
N PHE A 146 15.47 -20.04 14.67
CA PHE A 146 14.32 -19.36 14.10
C PHE A 146 14.68 -18.68 12.78
N GLU A 147 13.67 -18.52 11.93
CA GLU A 147 13.72 -17.84 10.64
C GLU A 147 12.60 -16.80 10.57
N ALA A 148 12.71 -15.80 9.70
CA ALA A 148 11.58 -14.91 9.43
C ALA A 148 10.45 -15.67 8.72
N ASP A 149 9.20 -15.40 9.06
CA ASP A 149 8.05 -15.90 8.30
C ASP A 149 7.86 -15.04 7.03
N ASP A 150 7.16 -15.58 6.03
CA ASP A 150 6.87 -14.93 4.75
C ASP A 150 5.72 -13.90 4.87
N ILE A 151 5.13 -13.83 6.07
CA ILE A 151 4.08 -12.88 6.47
C ILE A 151 4.73 -11.55 6.87
N TYR A 152 4.66 -10.57 5.99
CA TYR A 152 5.09 -9.19 6.24
C TYR A 152 3.87 -8.27 6.19
N SER A 153 3.24 -8.05 7.34
CA SER A 153 2.02 -7.24 7.43
C SER A 153 2.39 -5.77 7.56
N GLN A 154 1.85 -4.93 6.68
CA GLN A 154 1.95 -3.47 6.78
C GLN A 154 0.92 -2.99 7.81
N ILE A 155 1.39 -2.30 8.84
CA ILE A 155 0.60 -1.68 9.89
C ILE A 155 1.01 -0.22 10.07
N ASN A 156 0.19 0.53 10.77
CA ASN A 156 0.58 1.79 11.36
C ASN A 156 0.87 1.58 12.84
N TYR A 157 2.09 1.89 13.26
CA TYR A 157 2.49 1.76 14.65
C TYR A 157 3.05 3.09 15.13
N LYS A 158 2.31 3.75 16.04
CA LYS A 158 2.67 5.06 16.60
C LYS A 158 2.90 6.12 15.52
N GLY A 159 1.98 6.19 14.54
CA GLY A 159 2.01 7.16 13.45
C GLY A 159 3.09 6.92 12.39
N ASN A 160 3.76 5.76 12.42
CA ASN A 160 4.79 5.39 11.45
C ASN A 160 4.35 4.16 10.65
N PRO A 161 4.57 4.14 9.32
CA PRO A 161 4.35 2.95 8.51
C PRO A 161 5.40 1.89 8.89
N VAL A 162 4.94 0.76 9.41
CA VAL A 162 5.81 -0.32 9.88
C VAL A 162 5.37 -1.63 9.26
N ARG A 163 6.33 -2.49 8.93
CA ARG A 163 6.06 -3.90 8.69
C ARG A 163 6.50 -4.76 9.83
N VAL A 164 5.62 -5.68 10.19
CA VAL A 164 5.89 -6.70 11.20
C VAL A 164 5.86 -8.08 10.57
N THR A 165 6.83 -8.91 10.94
CA THR A 165 6.86 -10.33 10.59
C THR A 165 7.11 -11.16 11.84
N PRO A 166 6.31 -12.21 12.09
CA PRO A 166 6.61 -13.17 13.12
C PRO A 166 7.81 -14.02 12.69
N LEU A 167 8.52 -14.60 13.66
CA LEU A 167 9.47 -15.65 13.33
C LEU A 167 8.76 -17.00 13.27
N LYS A 168 9.39 -17.96 12.59
CA LYS A 168 9.03 -19.38 12.55
C LYS A 168 10.18 -20.24 13.05
N TYR A 169 9.88 -21.45 13.54
CA TYR A 169 10.91 -22.43 13.85
C TYR A 169 11.60 -22.90 12.56
N ALA A 170 12.93 -22.93 12.54
CA ALA A 170 13.69 -23.30 11.34
C ALA A 170 13.49 -24.78 10.91
N SER A 171 13.09 -25.66 11.84
CA SER A 171 12.70 -27.03 11.53
C SER A 171 11.86 -27.65 12.65
N LEU A 172 11.29 -28.83 12.39
CA LEU A 172 10.56 -29.61 13.39
C LEU A 172 11.41 -29.93 14.64
N ILE A 173 12.70 -30.20 14.47
CA ILE A 173 13.62 -30.46 15.59
C ILE A 173 13.75 -29.20 16.45
N LYS A 174 13.88 -28.02 15.80
CA LYS A 174 13.96 -26.73 16.49
C LYS A 174 12.66 -26.38 17.18
N TRP A 175 11.52 -26.74 16.61
CA TRP A 175 10.25 -26.66 17.32
C TRP A 175 10.27 -27.52 18.59
N PHE A 176 10.64 -28.81 18.51
CA PHE A 176 10.67 -29.69 19.69
C PHE A 176 11.54 -29.15 20.83
N THR A 177 12.69 -28.56 20.52
CA THR A 177 13.61 -28.01 21.53
C THR A 177 13.18 -26.67 22.11
N ASN A 178 12.38 -25.88 21.39
CA ASN A 178 12.06 -24.50 21.78
C ASN A 178 10.57 -24.27 22.14
N GLN A 179 9.65 -25.19 21.82
CA GLN A 179 8.20 -24.97 21.96
C GLN A 179 7.72 -24.71 23.39
N SER A 180 8.48 -25.12 24.42
CA SER A 180 8.13 -24.81 25.82
C SER A 180 8.20 -23.31 26.11
N GLU A 181 9.23 -22.65 25.58
CA GLU A 181 9.46 -21.21 25.71
C GLU A 181 8.69 -20.41 24.65
N GLY A 182 8.53 -20.99 23.46
CA GLY A 182 7.91 -20.35 22.31
C GLY A 182 8.91 -19.50 21.52
N ILE A 183 8.40 -18.76 20.54
CA ILE A 183 9.21 -17.90 19.68
C ILE A 183 9.45 -16.56 20.38
N PRO A 184 10.70 -16.21 20.75
CA PRO A 184 10.95 -15.15 21.73
C PRO A 184 10.86 -13.72 21.15
N SER A 185 10.79 -13.57 19.83
CA SER A 185 10.86 -12.27 19.16
C SER A 185 10.06 -12.23 17.86
N TYR A 186 9.83 -11.03 17.35
CA TYR A 186 9.36 -10.76 16.00
C TYR A 186 10.20 -9.63 15.38
N ILE A 187 10.19 -9.50 14.06
CA ILE A 187 10.93 -8.43 13.37
C ILE A 187 9.98 -7.27 13.12
N ARG A 188 10.49 -6.06 13.35
CA ARG A 188 9.82 -4.80 13.03
C ARG A 188 10.70 -3.98 12.10
N ILE A 189 10.14 -3.55 10.98
CA ILE A 189 10.82 -2.75 9.95
C ILE A 189 10.07 -1.44 9.80
N ASN A 190 10.73 -0.31 10.04
CA ASN A 190 10.18 0.99 9.69
C ASN A 190 10.32 1.21 8.18
N MET A 191 9.20 1.48 7.52
CA MET A 191 9.12 1.52 6.07
C MET A 191 9.62 2.83 5.48
N ALA A 192 9.70 3.90 6.28
CA ALA A 192 10.16 5.20 5.84
C ALA A 192 11.67 5.38 6.00
N ASN A 193 12.28 4.81 7.04
CA ASN A 193 13.73 4.97 7.30
C ASN A 193 14.53 3.66 7.22
N GLN A 194 13.88 2.55 6.90
CA GLN A 194 14.50 1.22 6.72
C GLN A 194 15.10 0.59 7.99
N SER A 195 14.92 1.21 9.15
CA SER A 195 15.40 0.65 10.42
C SER A 195 14.73 -0.70 10.68
N THR A 196 15.54 -1.70 11.01
CA THR A 196 15.10 -3.08 11.21
C THR A 196 15.52 -3.57 12.59
N GLU A 197 14.52 -3.95 13.38
CA GLU A 197 14.67 -4.34 14.78
C GLU A 197 14.15 -5.75 15.01
N LEU A 198 14.82 -6.48 15.90
CA LEU A 198 14.31 -7.73 16.43
C LEU A 198 13.75 -7.46 17.82
N VAL A 199 12.43 -7.37 17.92
CA VAL A 199 11.75 -7.00 19.16
C VAL A 199 11.61 -8.24 20.04
N LYS A 200 12.32 -8.24 21.17
CA LYS A 200 12.28 -9.34 22.15
C LYS A 200 11.04 -9.23 23.02
N LEU A 201 10.34 -10.34 23.17
CA LEU A 201 9.16 -10.47 24.01
C LEU A 201 9.54 -10.93 25.42
N LYS A 202 8.74 -10.55 26.41
CA LYS A 202 8.88 -11.07 27.78
C LYS A 202 8.53 -12.55 27.88
N GLN A 203 7.61 -13.01 27.02
CA GLN A 203 7.17 -14.39 26.90
C GLN A 203 7.08 -14.74 25.40
N GLY A 204 7.60 -15.89 25.01
CA GLY A 204 7.61 -16.28 23.60
C GLY A 204 6.21 -16.56 23.05
N MET A 205 6.03 -16.29 21.76
CA MET A 205 4.81 -16.63 21.02
C MET A 205 4.67 -18.15 20.92
N LYS A 206 3.53 -18.66 21.41
CA LYS A 206 3.21 -20.09 21.41
C LYS A 206 2.16 -20.47 20.39
N TYR A 207 1.44 -19.49 19.85
CA TYR A 207 0.41 -19.69 18.85
C TYR A 207 0.89 -19.05 17.56
N THR A 208 1.50 -19.85 16.68
CA THR A 208 2.11 -19.37 15.45
C THR A 208 1.77 -20.28 14.27
N THR A 209 2.08 -19.83 13.07
CA THR A 209 1.98 -20.58 11.80
C THR A 209 2.83 -21.84 11.81
N SER A 210 4.03 -21.77 12.40
CA SER A 210 5.00 -22.86 12.47
C SER A 210 4.88 -23.75 13.71
N ASP A 211 4.00 -23.42 14.67
CA ASP A 211 3.74 -24.32 15.79
C ASP A 211 2.89 -25.51 15.34
N HIS A 212 2.92 -26.59 16.12
CA HIS A 212 2.28 -27.86 15.77
C HIS A 212 1.10 -28.15 16.70
N PHE A 213 0.28 -29.13 16.31
CA PHE A 213 -0.89 -29.57 17.07
C PHE A 213 -1.82 -28.40 17.46
N ASN A 214 -2.36 -28.37 18.67
CA ASN A 214 -3.35 -27.37 19.09
C ASN A 214 -2.79 -25.94 19.22
N ARG A 215 -1.47 -25.77 19.12
CA ARG A 215 -0.82 -24.45 19.14
C ARG A 215 -0.63 -23.86 17.75
N ASN A 216 -0.74 -24.67 16.70
CA ASN A 216 -0.82 -24.14 15.33
C ASN A 216 -2.00 -23.16 15.25
N ILE A 217 -1.73 -21.91 14.83
CA ILE A 217 -2.72 -20.83 14.89
C ILE A 217 -4.02 -21.16 14.15
N TYR A 218 -3.92 -21.76 12.95
CA TYR A 218 -5.09 -22.16 12.15
C TYR A 218 -5.95 -23.19 12.88
N ARG A 219 -5.31 -24.20 13.48
CA ARG A 219 -6.02 -25.24 14.25
C ARG A 219 -6.61 -24.69 15.55
N HIS A 220 -5.86 -23.87 16.26
CA HIS A 220 -6.30 -23.21 17.49
C HIS A 220 -7.56 -22.38 17.25
N LEU A 221 -7.53 -21.52 16.23
CA LEU A 221 -8.68 -20.71 15.84
C LEU A 221 -9.88 -21.57 15.41
N ARG A 222 -9.65 -22.64 14.63
CA ARG A 222 -10.73 -23.53 14.21
C ARG A 222 -11.37 -24.29 15.39
N PHE A 223 -10.60 -24.73 16.37
CA PHE A 223 -11.19 -25.39 17.54
C PHE A 223 -11.89 -24.43 18.49
N ALA A 224 -11.42 -23.18 18.58
CA ALA A 224 -12.14 -22.13 19.29
C ALA A 224 -13.44 -21.73 18.58
N HIS A 225 -13.45 -21.71 17.24
CA HIS A 225 -14.61 -21.31 16.42
C HIS A 225 -14.85 -22.30 15.26
N PRO A 226 -15.49 -23.46 15.52
CA PRO A 226 -15.68 -24.52 14.51
C PRO A 226 -16.44 -24.09 13.25
N THR A 227 -17.32 -23.10 13.37
CA THR A 227 -18.21 -22.64 12.29
C THR A 227 -17.69 -21.43 11.51
N TYR A 228 -16.58 -20.82 11.95
CA TYR A 228 -16.06 -19.62 11.30
C TYR A 228 -15.20 -19.99 10.09
N ILE A 229 -15.47 -19.29 8.99
CA ILE A 229 -14.69 -19.37 7.76
C ILE A 229 -13.73 -18.19 7.81
N TYR A 230 -12.46 -18.46 8.07
CA TYR A 230 -11.45 -17.41 8.16
C TYR A 230 -10.97 -16.99 6.77
N GLY A 231 -10.68 -15.70 6.62
CA GLY A 231 -9.92 -15.15 5.51
C GLY A 231 -8.41 -15.32 5.72
N GLU A 232 -7.64 -14.51 5.01
CA GLU A 232 -6.20 -14.42 5.23
C GLU A 232 -5.92 -13.84 6.63
N LEU A 233 -5.05 -14.49 7.40
CA LEU A 233 -4.61 -13.99 8.70
C LEU A 233 -3.53 -12.93 8.49
N SER A 234 -3.57 -11.85 9.28
CA SER A 234 -2.44 -10.94 9.42
C SER A 234 -1.80 -11.07 10.80
N PHE A 235 -0.50 -10.82 10.85
CA PHE A 235 0.25 -10.68 12.10
C PHE A 235 0.41 -9.19 12.38
N GLU A 236 -0.06 -8.74 13.53
CA GLU A 236 -0.02 -7.32 13.91
C GLU A 236 0.46 -7.16 15.35
N ILE A 237 0.81 -5.94 15.74
CA ILE A 237 1.16 -5.60 17.11
C ILE A 237 0.25 -4.48 17.59
N ASP A 238 -0.12 -4.53 18.87
CA ASP A 238 -0.83 -3.41 19.48
C ASP A 238 0.12 -2.24 19.81
N GLU A 239 -0.43 -1.16 20.37
CA GLU A 239 0.34 0.02 20.79
C GLU A 239 1.45 -0.25 21.83
N ASN A 240 1.34 -1.34 22.58
CA ASN A 240 2.36 -1.77 23.54
C ASN A 240 3.45 -2.62 22.90
N GLY A 241 3.27 -3.05 21.65
CA GLY A 241 4.13 -3.98 20.93
C GLY A 241 3.82 -5.45 21.24
N ASP A 242 2.65 -5.74 21.82
CA ASP A 242 2.24 -7.13 22.06
C ASP A 242 1.73 -7.76 20.75
N PRO A 243 2.12 -8.99 20.42
CA PRO A 243 1.81 -9.60 19.13
C PRO A 243 0.45 -10.30 19.09
N TYR A 244 -0.29 -10.09 18.00
CA TYR A 244 -1.61 -10.65 17.74
C TYR A 244 -1.75 -11.19 16.32
N TRP A 245 -2.57 -12.22 16.19
CA TRP A 245 -3.14 -12.64 14.92
C TRP A 245 -4.51 -12.01 14.75
N ILE A 246 -4.70 -11.32 13.64
CA ILE A 246 -5.99 -10.79 13.23
C ILE A 246 -6.55 -11.76 12.20
N ALA A 247 -7.70 -12.36 12.53
CA ALA A 247 -8.33 -13.38 11.71
C ALA A 247 -9.72 -12.89 11.27
N PRO A 248 -9.82 -12.27 10.07
CA PRO A 248 -11.09 -11.89 9.48
C PRO A 248 -11.98 -13.11 9.27
N VAL A 249 -13.27 -12.99 9.56
CA VAL A 249 -14.28 -14.02 9.35
C VAL A 249 -15.13 -13.63 8.15
N LYS A 250 -15.07 -14.45 7.12
CA LYS A 250 -15.78 -14.26 5.85
C LYS A 250 -17.30 -14.23 6.08
N LYS A 251 -17.96 -13.31 5.39
CA LYS A 251 -19.41 -13.18 5.30
C LYS A 251 -19.81 -13.23 3.82
N PHE A 252 -20.72 -14.12 3.48
CA PHE A 252 -21.28 -14.26 2.15
C PHE A 252 -22.62 -13.53 2.10
N ASN A 253 -22.74 -12.52 1.24
CA ASN A 253 -23.93 -11.67 1.17
C ASN A 253 -24.92 -12.10 0.06
N ILE A 254 -24.53 -13.03 -0.80
CA ILE A 254 -25.30 -13.42 -2.00
C ILE A 254 -25.36 -14.94 -2.11
N GLY A 255 -26.55 -15.50 -1.89
CA GLY A 255 -26.77 -16.94 -2.00
C GLY A 255 -25.98 -17.73 -0.95
N LEU A 256 -25.48 -18.90 -1.35
CA LEU A 256 -24.70 -19.79 -0.48
C LEU A 256 -23.21 -19.44 -0.47
N PHE A 257 -22.65 -18.94 -1.57
CA PHE A 257 -21.19 -18.81 -1.73
C PHE A 257 -20.72 -17.46 -2.26
N GLY A 258 -21.65 -16.53 -2.53
CA GLY A 258 -21.37 -15.32 -3.28
C GLY A 258 -21.26 -14.06 -2.41
N GLY A 259 -20.63 -13.04 -2.99
CA GLY A 259 -20.44 -11.73 -2.37
C GLY A 259 -19.68 -11.79 -1.05
N GLU A 260 -18.49 -12.38 -1.08
CA GLU A 260 -17.57 -12.45 0.06
C GLU A 260 -17.20 -11.03 0.55
N THR A 261 -17.27 -10.84 1.86
CA THR A 261 -16.84 -9.65 2.62
C THR A 261 -16.38 -10.12 4.00
N VAL A 262 -16.10 -9.20 4.92
CA VAL A 262 -15.80 -9.51 6.32
C VAL A 262 -16.99 -9.16 7.20
N GLY A 263 -17.43 -10.09 8.05
CA GLY A 263 -18.52 -9.87 9.00
C GLY A 263 -18.04 -9.67 10.44
N LYS A 264 -16.97 -10.37 10.82
CA LYS A 264 -16.37 -10.34 12.16
C LYS A 264 -14.87 -10.46 12.06
N VAL A 265 -14.18 -10.14 13.15
CA VAL A 265 -12.74 -10.33 13.30
C VAL A 265 -12.49 -11.04 14.61
N VAL A 266 -11.69 -12.11 14.57
CA VAL A 266 -11.18 -12.77 15.76
C VAL A 266 -9.74 -12.32 15.98
N ILE A 267 -9.50 -11.64 17.09
CA ILE A 267 -8.16 -11.25 17.51
C ILE A 267 -7.64 -12.33 18.45
N CYS A 268 -6.47 -12.89 18.17
CA CYS A 268 -5.83 -13.91 18.99
C CYS A 268 -4.45 -13.43 19.44
N ASN A 269 -4.23 -13.33 20.75
CA ASN A 269 -2.91 -13.01 21.28
C ASN A 269 -1.92 -14.16 20.97
N ALA A 270 -0.81 -13.87 20.30
CA ALA A 270 0.13 -14.89 19.80
C ALA A 270 0.92 -15.60 20.93
N VAL A 271 1.02 -14.97 22.12
CA VAL A 271 1.69 -15.52 23.31
C VAL A 271 0.75 -16.43 24.10
N THR A 272 -0.45 -15.94 24.42
CA THR A 272 -1.37 -16.60 25.36
C THR A 272 -2.46 -17.44 24.68
N GLY A 273 -2.72 -17.22 23.39
CA GLY A 273 -3.79 -17.89 22.64
C GLY A 273 -5.20 -17.43 23.02
N LYS A 274 -5.34 -16.40 23.86
CA LYS A 274 -6.64 -15.82 24.19
C LYS A 274 -7.24 -15.19 22.93
N THR A 275 -8.46 -15.58 22.62
CA THR A 275 -9.20 -15.04 21.47
C THR A 275 -10.30 -14.11 21.93
N LYS A 276 -10.57 -13.07 21.16
CA LYS A 276 -11.74 -12.19 21.32
C LYS A 276 -12.33 -11.88 19.96
N THR A 277 -13.64 -12.04 19.83
CA THR A 277 -14.37 -11.75 18.60
C THR A 277 -14.95 -10.35 18.66
N TYR A 278 -14.84 -9.61 17.55
CA TYR A 278 -15.45 -8.31 17.34
C TYR A 278 -16.28 -8.34 16.05
N ASP A 279 -17.40 -7.62 16.05
CA ASP A 279 -18.02 -7.21 14.79
C ASP A 279 -17.16 -6.11 14.15
N VAL A 280 -17.13 -6.03 12.81
CA VAL A 280 -16.21 -5.14 12.08
C VAL A 280 -16.24 -3.69 12.57
N GLY A 281 -17.42 -3.13 12.82
CA GLY A 281 -17.56 -1.74 13.29
C GLY A 281 -17.06 -1.48 14.73
N ASN A 282 -16.72 -2.54 15.49
CA ASN A 282 -16.26 -2.46 16.87
C ASN A 282 -14.82 -2.95 17.03
N VAL A 283 -14.10 -3.18 15.93
CA VAL A 283 -12.70 -3.59 15.95
C VAL A 283 -11.85 -2.44 16.54
N PRO A 284 -10.91 -2.73 17.45
CA PRO A 284 -10.01 -1.71 18.02
C PRO A 284 -9.24 -0.94 16.94
N GLN A 285 -8.93 0.33 17.20
CA GLN A 285 -8.30 1.23 16.23
C GLN A 285 -6.91 0.75 15.78
N TRP A 286 -6.11 0.14 16.67
CA TRP A 286 -4.77 -0.37 16.34
C TRP A 286 -4.75 -1.54 15.34
N VAL A 287 -5.90 -2.12 14.99
CA VAL A 287 -5.99 -3.26 14.08
C VAL A 287 -6.16 -2.77 12.66
N ASP A 288 -5.13 -2.86 11.85
CA ASP A 288 -5.13 -2.25 10.51
C ASP A 288 -5.79 -3.12 9.44
N ARG A 289 -5.57 -4.44 9.47
CA ARG A 289 -5.86 -5.32 8.33
C ARG A 289 -7.06 -6.23 8.58
N VAL A 290 -8.25 -5.63 8.64
CA VAL A 290 -9.53 -6.36 8.70
C VAL A 290 -9.93 -6.94 7.35
N TYR A 291 -9.73 -6.16 6.28
CA TYR A 291 -9.96 -6.51 4.89
C TYR A 291 -8.60 -6.63 4.21
N SER A 292 -8.33 -7.76 3.56
CA SER A 292 -7.10 -7.88 2.76
C SER A 292 -7.17 -6.98 1.52
N ALA A 293 -6.01 -6.52 1.05
CA ALA A 293 -5.90 -5.75 -0.19
C ALA A 293 -6.57 -6.47 -1.36
N ASP A 294 -6.33 -7.78 -1.52
CA ASP A 294 -6.93 -8.58 -2.60
C ASP A 294 -8.48 -8.62 -2.51
N LEU A 295 -9.04 -8.65 -1.29
CA LEU A 295 -10.50 -8.59 -1.13
C LEU A 295 -11.03 -7.22 -1.53
N LEU A 296 -10.35 -6.13 -1.14
CA LEU A 296 -10.74 -4.77 -1.52
C LEU A 296 -10.66 -4.55 -3.04
N VAL A 297 -9.60 -5.05 -3.68
CA VAL A 297 -9.45 -5.06 -5.15
C VAL A 297 -10.63 -5.79 -5.80
N ASN A 298 -10.91 -7.03 -5.38
CA ASN A 298 -12.03 -7.80 -5.91
C ASN A 298 -13.40 -7.10 -5.73
N LEU A 299 -13.60 -6.44 -4.59
CA LEU A 299 -14.83 -5.70 -4.30
C LEU A 299 -14.96 -4.44 -5.18
N PHE A 300 -13.86 -3.72 -5.40
CA PHE A 300 -13.84 -2.58 -6.33
C PHE A 300 -14.08 -3.03 -7.77
N ASP A 301 -13.46 -4.13 -8.19
CA ASP A 301 -13.67 -4.72 -9.51
C ASP A 301 -15.12 -5.13 -9.75
N TYR A 302 -15.81 -5.68 -8.74
CA TYR A 302 -17.25 -5.91 -8.83
C TYR A 302 -18.03 -4.60 -8.98
N TYR A 303 -17.64 -3.55 -8.25
CA TYR A 303 -18.26 -2.23 -8.37
C TYR A 303 -18.07 -1.65 -9.79
N GLY A 304 -16.87 -1.73 -10.34
CA GLY A 304 -16.49 -1.17 -11.65
C GLY A 304 -17.01 -1.98 -12.84
N LYS A 305 -16.70 -3.28 -12.90
CA LYS A 305 -17.04 -4.14 -14.04
C LYS A 305 -18.54 -4.33 -14.19
N LEU A 306 -19.27 -4.50 -13.09
CA LEU A 306 -20.68 -4.90 -13.11
C LEU A 306 -21.66 -3.72 -13.10
N LYS A 307 -21.19 -2.49 -13.35
CA LYS A 307 -22.00 -1.25 -13.37
C LYS A 307 -23.29 -1.36 -14.19
N HIS A 308 -23.22 -1.97 -15.38
CA HIS A 308 -24.37 -2.23 -16.25
C HIS A 308 -24.77 -3.71 -16.35
N GLY A 309 -24.37 -4.51 -15.35
CA GLY A 309 -24.65 -5.94 -15.29
C GLY A 309 -23.59 -6.81 -15.98
N PHE A 310 -23.73 -8.12 -15.81
CA PHE A 310 -22.73 -9.11 -16.23
C PHE A 310 -22.52 -9.17 -17.75
N PHE A 311 -23.61 -9.15 -18.55
CA PHE A 311 -23.45 -9.22 -20.01
C PHE A 311 -22.74 -7.99 -20.57
N ASN A 312 -22.93 -6.81 -19.95
CA ASN A 312 -22.16 -5.63 -20.32
C ASN A 312 -20.67 -5.84 -20.03
N SER A 313 -20.30 -6.37 -18.86
CA SER A 313 -18.89 -6.55 -18.47
C SER A 313 -18.12 -7.51 -19.38
N VAL A 314 -18.81 -8.38 -20.12
CA VAL A 314 -18.19 -9.37 -21.01
C VAL A 314 -18.30 -9.01 -22.49
N LEU A 315 -19.42 -8.41 -22.93
CA LEU A 315 -19.70 -8.21 -24.36
C LEU A 315 -19.43 -6.78 -24.83
N SER A 316 -19.96 -5.79 -24.12
CA SER A 316 -19.93 -4.38 -24.56
C SER A 316 -18.90 -3.54 -23.82
N GLN A 317 -18.53 -3.96 -22.61
CA GLN A 317 -17.55 -3.33 -21.71
C GLN A 317 -17.76 -1.82 -21.52
N LYS A 318 -18.99 -1.35 -21.72
CA LYS A 318 -19.33 0.07 -21.64
C LYS A 318 -19.24 0.53 -20.20
N ASP A 319 -18.50 1.61 -19.95
CA ASP A 319 -18.30 2.20 -18.63
C ASP A 319 -17.81 1.20 -17.56
N CYS A 320 -17.10 0.15 -17.98
CA CYS A 320 -16.51 -0.86 -17.10
C CYS A 320 -15.12 -0.41 -16.64
N LEU A 321 -14.95 -0.35 -15.33
CA LEU A 321 -13.68 -0.04 -14.66
C LEU A 321 -13.11 -1.29 -13.99
N GLU A 322 -11.79 -1.36 -13.94
CA GLU A 322 -11.02 -2.43 -13.31
C GLU A 322 -9.76 -1.83 -12.68
N THR A 323 -9.30 -2.40 -11.55
CA THR A 323 -8.02 -1.99 -10.95
C THR A 323 -6.83 -2.37 -11.82
N THR A 324 -5.73 -1.65 -11.73
CA THR A 324 -4.47 -2.05 -12.38
C THR A 324 -3.81 -3.24 -11.68
N ASP A 325 -2.81 -3.83 -12.34
CA ASP A 325 -2.06 -4.97 -11.83
C ASP A 325 -1.12 -4.54 -10.69
N GLY A 326 -1.62 -4.64 -9.46
CA GLY A 326 -0.85 -4.43 -8.23
C GLY A 326 -1.45 -3.35 -7.34
N TYR A 327 -0.86 -3.19 -6.16
CA TYR A 327 -1.26 -2.20 -5.18
C TYR A 327 -0.11 -1.85 -4.25
N ASN A 328 -0.24 -0.74 -3.54
CA ASN A 328 0.64 -0.35 -2.46
C ASN A 328 -0.16 0.19 -1.27
N TYR A 329 0.53 0.58 -0.21
CA TYR A 329 -0.08 0.93 1.06
C TYR A 329 0.31 2.33 1.51
N LEU A 330 -0.63 3.05 2.11
CA LEU A 330 -0.43 4.36 2.73
C LEU A 330 -0.97 4.36 4.15
N ALA A 331 -0.18 4.87 5.09
CA ALA A 331 -0.66 5.11 6.45
C ALA A 331 -1.29 6.51 6.51
N LEU A 332 -2.60 6.58 6.71
CA LEU A 332 -3.38 7.83 6.75
C LEU A 332 -4.36 7.80 7.91
N ASN A 333 -4.38 8.87 8.71
CA ASN A 333 -5.29 9.03 9.85
C ASN A 333 -5.31 7.82 10.80
N ASP A 334 -4.11 7.32 11.11
CA ASP A 334 -3.91 6.17 11.98
C ASP A 334 -4.31 4.79 11.41
N ASP A 335 -4.76 4.72 10.16
CA ASP A 335 -5.12 3.47 9.48
C ASP A 335 -4.22 3.19 8.28
N VAL A 336 -4.12 1.91 7.88
CA VAL A 336 -3.55 1.53 6.58
C VAL A 336 -4.59 1.47 5.47
N TRP A 337 -4.33 2.23 4.42
CA TRP A 337 -5.11 2.27 3.18
C TRP A 337 -4.37 1.54 2.07
N MET A 338 -5.12 0.77 1.28
CA MET A 338 -4.66 0.17 0.04
C MET A 338 -4.89 1.17 -1.10
N TYR A 339 -3.88 1.35 -1.94
CA TYR A 339 -3.88 2.19 -3.13
C TYR A 339 -3.67 1.31 -4.38
N THR A 340 -4.48 1.53 -5.42
CA THR A 340 -4.25 0.98 -6.76
C THR A 340 -4.84 1.87 -7.84
N GLY A 341 -4.28 1.82 -9.04
CA GLY A 341 -4.78 2.52 -10.22
C GLY A 341 -6.06 1.88 -10.73
N VAL A 342 -6.77 2.62 -11.58
CA VAL A 342 -8.00 2.16 -12.23
C VAL A 342 -7.91 2.46 -13.71
N THR A 343 -8.16 1.44 -14.51
CA THR A 343 -8.22 1.52 -15.97
C THR A 343 -9.60 1.10 -16.49
N SER A 344 -9.83 1.33 -17.78
CA SER A 344 -10.96 0.73 -18.49
C SER A 344 -10.64 -0.72 -18.86
N VAL A 345 -11.66 -1.58 -18.88
CA VAL A 345 -11.48 -3.00 -19.25
C VAL A 345 -10.97 -3.18 -20.70
N ASN A 346 -11.02 -2.14 -21.53
CA ASN A 346 -10.62 -2.19 -22.94
C ASN A 346 -9.09 -2.16 -23.18
N GLY A 347 -8.27 -2.09 -22.12
CA GLY A 347 -6.83 -2.37 -22.21
C GLY A 347 -5.96 -1.21 -22.65
N ASP A 348 -6.43 0.03 -22.56
CA ASP A 348 -5.57 1.20 -22.76
C ASP A 348 -4.56 1.31 -21.60
N GLN A 349 -3.28 1.58 -21.91
CA GLN A 349 -2.22 1.82 -20.91
C GLN A 349 -2.36 3.20 -20.23
N SER A 350 -3.59 3.62 -19.97
CA SER A 350 -3.91 4.90 -19.34
C SER A 350 -4.80 4.65 -18.14
N ASN A 351 -4.40 5.19 -17.00
CA ASN A 351 -5.25 5.27 -15.84
C ASN A 351 -6.33 6.31 -16.09
N VAL A 352 -7.57 5.97 -15.75
CA VAL A 352 -8.71 6.90 -15.72
C VAL A 352 -8.96 7.44 -14.31
N GLY A 353 -8.27 6.87 -13.32
CA GLY A 353 -8.27 7.29 -11.93
C GLY A 353 -7.52 6.31 -11.04
N PHE A 354 -7.70 6.46 -9.74
CA PHE A 354 -7.17 5.55 -8.73
C PHE A 354 -8.15 5.40 -7.58
N VAL A 355 -8.00 4.32 -6.84
CA VAL A 355 -8.81 3.99 -5.69
C VAL A 355 -7.94 3.90 -4.44
N LEU A 356 -8.47 4.44 -3.35
CA LEU A 356 -7.91 4.34 -2.02
C LEU A 356 -8.95 3.68 -1.11
N ALA A 357 -8.62 2.52 -0.54
CA ALA A 357 -9.55 1.72 0.27
C ALA A 357 -8.95 1.38 1.64
N ASN A 358 -9.66 1.72 2.71
CA ASN A 358 -9.23 1.50 4.09
C ASN A 358 -9.30 0.01 4.46
N GLN A 359 -8.20 -0.57 4.94
CA GLN A 359 -8.13 -1.99 5.27
C GLN A 359 -8.85 -2.35 6.58
N ARG A 360 -9.21 -1.40 7.44
CA ARG A 360 -9.98 -1.64 8.66
C ARG A 360 -11.48 -1.47 8.43
N THR A 361 -11.89 -0.40 7.76
CA THR A 361 -13.30 0.03 7.67
C THR A 361 -13.97 -0.26 6.34
N MET A 362 -13.23 -0.61 5.28
CA MET A 362 -13.71 -0.70 3.89
C MET A 362 -14.22 0.63 3.34
N GLU A 363 -13.86 1.77 3.95
CA GLU A 363 -14.10 3.08 3.33
C GLU A 363 -13.29 3.18 2.03
N THR A 364 -13.97 3.49 0.92
CA THR A 364 -13.35 3.54 -0.41
C THR A 364 -13.60 4.89 -1.06
N LYS A 365 -12.51 5.54 -1.49
CA LYS A 365 -12.53 6.77 -2.29
C LYS A 365 -11.96 6.50 -3.68
N TYR A 366 -12.65 6.98 -4.70
CA TYR A 366 -12.19 6.98 -6.09
C TYR A 366 -11.86 8.42 -6.50
N TYR A 367 -10.72 8.59 -7.13
CA TYR A 367 -10.23 9.87 -7.57
C TYR A 367 -10.03 9.83 -9.07
N LYS A 368 -10.68 10.76 -9.76
CA LYS A 368 -10.59 10.86 -11.21
C LYS A 368 -9.34 11.67 -11.59
N VAL A 369 -8.24 10.96 -11.79
CA VAL A 369 -6.99 11.51 -12.31
C VAL A 369 -6.56 10.66 -13.50
N GLU A 370 -6.62 11.29 -14.67
CA GLU A 370 -6.26 10.66 -15.92
C GLU A 370 -4.75 10.78 -16.15
N GLY A 371 -4.11 9.73 -16.65
CA GLY A 371 -2.68 9.74 -16.92
C GLY A 371 -2.08 8.37 -17.17
N ALA A 372 -0.78 8.24 -16.94
CA ALA A 372 -0.06 6.98 -17.09
C ALA A 372 -0.45 5.96 -16.02
N THR A 373 -0.39 4.67 -16.37
CA THR A 373 -0.49 3.58 -15.40
C THR A 373 0.76 3.50 -14.53
N GLU A 374 0.65 2.80 -13.41
CA GLU A 374 1.78 2.48 -12.54
C GLU A 374 2.91 1.78 -13.29
N SER A 375 2.58 0.82 -14.15
CA SER A 375 3.55 0.09 -14.97
C SER A 375 4.28 1.00 -15.97
N SER A 376 3.58 1.94 -16.61
CA SER A 376 4.20 2.94 -17.49
C SER A 376 5.12 3.88 -16.71
N ALA A 377 4.74 4.28 -15.50
CA ALA A 377 5.58 5.10 -14.64
C ALA A 377 6.85 4.36 -14.20
N MET A 378 6.73 3.07 -13.84
CA MET A 378 7.87 2.21 -13.53
C MET A 378 8.85 2.13 -14.70
N SER A 379 8.36 1.82 -15.90
CA SER A 379 9.21 1.77 -17.10
C SER A 379 9.86 3.13 -17.42
N SER A 380 9.15 4.24 -17.18
CA SER A 380 9.71 5.59 -17.38
C SER A 380 10.85 5.89 -16.40
N ALA A 381 10.67 5.53 -15.12
CA ALA A 381 11.70 5.66 -14.09
C ALA A 381 12.93 4.79 -14.39
N GLU A 382 12.72 3.51 -14.73
CA GLU A 382 13.80 2.59 -15.13
C GLU A 382 14.53 3.10 -16.38
N GLY A 383 13.80 3.76 -17.30
CA GLY A 383 14.32 4.45 -18.47
C GLY A 383 15.45 5.44 -18.18
N GLN A 384 15.36 6.17 -17.06
CA GLN A 384 16.39 7.15 -16.65
C GLN A 384 17.65 6.51 -16.05
N VAL A 385 17.57 5.25 -15.63
CA VAL A 385 18.66 4.52 -14.93
C VAL A 385 19.00 3.20 -15.61
N GLN A 386 18.70 3.05 -16.90
CA GLN A 386 18.90 1.80 -17.65
C GLN A 386 20.35 1.28 -17.58
N ASN A 387 21.33 2.18 -17.55
CA ASN A 387 22.74 1.86 -17.42
C ASN A 387 23.09 1.19 -16.07
N LEU A 388 22.32 1.46 -15.03
CA LEU A 388 22.47 0.87 -13.69
C LEU A 388 21.71 -0.45 -13.53
N LYS A 389 20.79 -0.75 -14.47
CA LYS A 389 19.88 -1.91 -14.42
C LYS A 389 19.05 -1.98 -13.14
N TYR A 390 18.70 -0.83 -12.59
CA TYR A 390 17.81 -0.79 -11.42
C TYR A 390 16.38 -1.10 -11.84
N GLN A 391 15.67 -1.78 -10.94
CA GLN A 391 14.26 -2.13 -11.10
C GLN A 391 13.40 -1.20 -10.24
N ALA A 392 12.27 -0.78 -10.79
CA ALA A 392 11.28 0.02 -10.09
C ALA A 392 10.45 -0.87 -9.15
N THR A 393 10.14 -0.32 -7.98
CA THR A 393 9.08 -0.82 -7.09
C THR A 393 7.72 -0.34 -7.57
N PHE A 394 6.64 -0.98 -7.11
CA PHE A 394 5.29 -0.52 -7.43
C PHE A 394 5.09 0.90 -6.86
N PRO A 395 4.70 1.89 -7.70
CA PRO A 395 4.68 3.30 -7.30
C PRO A 395 3.63 3.60 -6.24
N LEU A 396 3.90 4.67 -5.49
CA LEU A 396 2.92 5.34 -4.64
C LEU A 396 2.47 6.63 -5.31
N LEU A 397 1.17 6.86 -5.36
CA LEU A 397 0.66 8.15 -5.83
C LEU A 397 0.68 9.17 -4.69
N LEU A 398 1.39 10.27 -4.91
CA LEU A 398 1.56 11.36 -3.97
C LEU A 398 1.13 12.68 -4.60
N ASN A 399 0.69 13.60 -3.75
CA ASN A 399 0.49 15.00 -4.12
C ASN A 399 1.82 15.74 -3.87
N ILE A 400 2.49 16.18 -4.93
CA ILE A 400 3.74 16.93 -4.85
C ILE A 400 3.54 18.28 -5.54
N ALA A 401 3.54 19.36 -4.76
CA ALA A 401 3.32 20.72 -5.27
C ALA A 401 1.99 20.89 -6.02
N GLY A 402 0.93 20.21 -5.56
CA GLY A 402 -0.40 20.22 -6.18
C GLY A 402 -0.56 19.29 -7.37
N GLU A 403 0.51 18.59 -7.79
CA GLU A 403 0.50 17.69 -8.93
C GLU A 403 0.41 16.22 -8.48
N PRO A 404 -0.39 15.39 -9.17
CA PRO A 404 -0.34 13.94 -9.00
C PRO A 404 0.99 13.38 -9.52
N THR A 405 1.73 12.75 -8.63
CA THR A 405 3.09 12.27 -8.89
C THR A 405 3.26 10.84 -8.38
N TYR A 406 3.73 9.95 -9.24
CA TYR A 406 4.18 8.63 -8.82
C TYR A 406 5.56 8.72 -8.19
N PHE A 407 5.66 8.27 -6.95
CA PHE A 407 6.92 8.06 -6.25
C PHE A 407 7.32 6.59 -6.34
N VAL A 408 8.56 6.34 -6.75
CA VAL A 408 9.11 5.01 -6.99
C VAL A 408 10.46 4.89 -6.29
N ALA A 409 10.66 3.81 -5.55
CA ALA A 409 12.00 3.39 -5.15
C ALA A 409 12.63 2.52 -6.25
N LEU A 410 13.90 2.77 -6.56
CA LEU A 410 14.69 2.03 -7.54
C LEU A 410 15.70 1.14 -6.82
N LYS A 411 15.63 -0.16 -7.05
CA LYS A 411 16.46 -1.18 -6.39
C LYS A 411 17.45 -1.84 -7.34
N ASP A 412 18.60 -2.24 -6.81
CA ASP A 412 19.58 -3.04 -7.55
C ASP A 412 19.15 -4.51 -7.68
N ASP A 413 19.92 -5.32 -8.43
CA ASP A 413 19.69 -6.76 -8.58
C ASP A 413 19.73 -7.53 -7.25
N ALA A 414 20.33 -6.95 -6.20
CA ALA A 414 20.34 -7.51 -4.86
C ALA A 414 19.09 -7.12 -4.05
N GLY A 415 18.14 -6.40 -4.64
CA GLY A 415 16.89 -5.98 -4.00
C GLY A 415 17.02 -4.81 -3.04
N LEU A 416 18.14 -4.07 -3.06
CA LEU A 416 18.37 -2.92 -2.20
C LEU A 416 18.02 -1.61 -2.90
N VAL A 417 17.25 -0.76 -2.22
CA VAL A 417 16.94 0.59 -2.68
C VAL A 417 18.23 1.39 -2.81
N LYS A 418 18.44 2.00 -3.97
CA LYS A 418 19.62 2.82 -4.31
C LYS A 418 19.27 4.26 -4.65
N LYS A 419 18.14 4.46 -5.35
CA LYS A 419 17.69 5.76 -5.84
C LYS A 419 16.18 5.86 -5.71
N TYR A 420 15.67 7.07 -5.87
CA TYR A 420 14.26 7.38 -5.91
C TYR A 420 13.92 8.07 -7.22
N ALA A 421 12.68 7.89 -7.67
CA ALA A 421 12.15 8.57 -8.83
C ALA A 421 10.79 9.20 -8.53
N MET A 422 10.56 10.36 -9.13
CA MET A 422 9.26 11.03 -9.16
C MET A 422 8.84 11.21 -10.61
N VAL A 423 7.67 10.67 -10.96
CA VAL A 423 7.13 10.68 -12.32
C VAL A 423 5.79 11.42 -12.30
N ASN A 424 5.62 12.47 -13.11
CA ASN A 424 4.32 13.14 -13.21
C ASN A 424 3.29 12.21 -13.85
N VAL A 425 2.10 12.10 -13.26
CA VAL A 425 1.06 11.15 -13.74
C VAL A 425 0.54 11.54 -15.13
N GLN A 426 0.31 12.82 -15.36
CA GLN A 426 -0.24 13.32 -16.63
C GLN A 426 0.83 13.43 -17.72
N LYS A 427 2.03 13.88 -17.34
CA LYS A 427 3.20 14.06 -18.20
C LYS A 427 4.31 13.09 -17.79
N TYR A 428 4.11 11.79 -17.98
CA TYR A 428 5.01 10.72 -17.51
C TYR A 428 6.43 10.72 -18.10
N GLN A 429 6.70 11.60 -19.07
CA GLN A 429 8.06 11.91 -19.55
C GLN A 429 8.84 12.82 -18.58
N ILE A 430 8.16 13.55 -17.70
CA ILE A 430 8.77 14.33 -16.62
C ILE A 430 9.11 13.35 -15.50
N VAL A 431 10.38 12.94 -15.48
CA VAL A 431 10.94 12.01 -14.51
C VAL A 431 12.13 12.66 -13.83
N ALA A 432 12.06 12.80 -12.50
CA ALA A 432 13.20 13.16 -11.68
C ALA A 432 13.80 11.92 -11.02
N ILE A 433 15.12 11.92 -10.84
CA ILE A 433 15.86 10.90 -10.09
C ILE A 433 16.65 11.58 -8.97
N GLY A 434 16.73 10.97 -7.80
CA GLY A 434 17.59 11.43 -6.70
C GLY A 434 18.17 10.27 -5.88
N ASP A 435 19.28 10.52 -5.19
CA ASP A 435 19.89 9.58 -4.24
C ASP A 435 19.16 9.55 -2.90
N SER A 436 18.50 10.66 -2.55
CA SER A 436 17.58 10.78 -1.43
C SER A 436 16.20 11.24 -1.89
N VAL A 437 15.19 11.06 -1.05
CA VAL A 437 13.83 11.50 -1.35
C VAL A 437 13.77 13.02 -1.51
N SER A 438 14.44 13.78 -0.63
CA SER A 438 14.52 15.24 -0.69
C SER A 438 15.18 15.73 -1.98
N GLN A 439 16.33 15.15 -2.34
CA GLN A 439 17.01 15.51 -3.60
C GLN A 439 16.14 15.17 -4.82
N CYS A 440 15.44 14.03 -4.80
CA CYS A 440 14.53 13.67 -5.88
C CYS A 440 13.39 14.69 -6.02
N GLN A 441 12.85 15.19 -4.91
CA GLN A 441 11.80 16.20 -4.92
C GLN A 441 12.30 17.56 -5.43
N GLU A 442 13.48 17.99 -4.99
CA GLU A 442 14.13 19.21 -5.48
C GLU A 442 14.29 19.15 -7.01
N ASN A 443 14.88 18.06 -7.51
CA ASN A 443 15.03 17.81 -8.93
C ASN A 443 13.68 17.79 -9.67
N TYR A 444 12.64 17.22 -9.04
CA TYR A 444 11.30 17.17 -9.61
C TYR A 444 10.65 18.55 -9.70
N ASN A 445 10.71 19.34 -8.63
CA ASN A 445 10.19 20.70 -8.59
C ASN A 445 10.86 21.58 -9.66
N GLU A 446 12.17 21.46 -9.84
CA GLU A 446 12.87 22.14 -10.93
C GLU A 446 12.34 21.73 -12.31
N LEU A 447 12.12 20.42 -12.53
CA LEU A 447 11.58 19.93 -13.79
C LEU A 447 10.15 20.43 -14.03
N LEU A 448 9.32 20.49 -12.99
CA LEU A 448 7.97 21.05 -13.08
C LEU A 448 8.00 22.53 -13.50
N LEU A 449 8.92 23.32 -12.94
CA LEU A 449 9.12 24.73 -13.33
C LEU A 449 9.65 24.86 -14.76
N LYS A 450 10.70 24.10 -15.12
CA LYS A 450 11.32 24.11 -16.46
C LYS A 450 10.33 23.72 -17.56
N ASN A 451 9.41 22.80 -17.28
CA ASN A 451 8.40 22.33 -18.22
C ASN A 451 7.07 23.11 -18.14
N GLY A 452 7.03 24.21 -17.38
CA GLY A 452 5.84 25.06 -17.24
C GLY A 452 4.62 24.36 -16.66
N VAL A 453 4.81 23.28 -15.89
CA VAL A 453 3.74 22.63 -15.12
C VAL A 453 3.44 23.44 -13.86
N LYS A 454 4.49 23.91 -13.19
CA LYS A 454 4.41 24.82 -12.06
C LYS A 454 4.79 26.23 -12.53
N GLU A 455 3.99 27.23 -12.22
CA GLU A 455 4.42 28.62 -12.37
C GLU A 455 5.41 28.96 -11.25
N LYS A 456 6.46 29.75 -11.56
CA LYS A 456 7.28 30.34 -10.50
C LYS A 456 6.35 31.09 -9.55
N GLU A 457 6.51 30.89 -8.24
CA GLU A 457 5.76 31.67 -7.26
C GLU A 457 5.90 33.14 -7.61
N LYS A 458 4.77 33.84 -7.73
CA LYS A 458 4.79 35.28 -7.93
C LYS A 458 5.45 35.88 -6.70
N ASP A 459 6.64 36.41 -6.90
CA ASP A 459 7.36 37.10 -5.84
C ASP A 459 6.57 38.35 -5.45
N THR A 460 5.86 38.24 -4.32
CA THR A 460 4.94 39.26 -3.76
C THR A 460 5.66 40.35 -2.97
N ARG A 461 7.00 40.28 -2.85
CA ARG A 461 7.78 41.33 -2.20
C ARG A 461 7.61 42.64 -2.97
N LYS A 462 7.47 43.72 -2.20
CA LYS A 462 7.39 45.07 -2.78
C LYS A 462 8.69 45.37 -3.50
N GLU A 463 8.56 45.92 -4.71
CA GLU A 463 9.70 46.50 -5.41
C GLU A 463 9.96 47.89 -4.84
N GLU A 464 11.22 48.12 -4.47
CA GLU A 464 11.74 49.41 -4.07
C GLU A 464 12.77 49.88 -5.09
N GLU A 465 13.02 51.19 -5.14
CA GLU A 465 13.95 51.79 -6.10
C GLU A 465 14.93 52.68 -5.35
N ILE A 466 16.21 52.53 -5.66
CA ILE A 466 17.28 53.38 -5.12
C ILE A 466 18.23 53.79 -6.24
N SER A 467 18.64 55.05 -6.21
CA SER A 467 19.63 55.61 -7.13
C SER A 467 20.87 56.03 -6.36
N GLY A 468 22.04 55.61 -6.83
CA GLY A 468 23.31 55.93 -6.20
C GLY A 468 24.50 55.64 -7.09
N LYS A 469 25.68 56.11 -6.69
CA LYS A 469 26.92 55.72 -7.37
C LYS A 469 27.40 54.38 -6.84
N ILE A 470 27.92 53.54 -7.72
CA ILE A 470 28.47 52.24 -7.31
C ILE A 470 29.75 52.44 -6.52
N THR A 471 29.76 52.02 -5.25
CA THR A 471 30.93 52.06 -4.37
C THR A 471 31.73 50.75 -4.40
N LYS A 472 31.08 49.63 -4.73
CA LYS A 472 31.71 48.32 -4.85
C LYS A 472 30.99 47.43 -5.86
N ILE A 473 31.77 46.65 -6.60
CA ILE A 473 31.30 45.56 -7.45
C ILE A 473 32.04 44.30 -7.03
N ALA A 474 31.30 43.23 -6.76
CA ALA A 474 31.86 41.90 -6.56
C ALA A 474 31.16 40.90 -7.48
N GLN A 475 31.91 39.93 -7.99
CA GLN A 475 31.35 38.87 -8.85
C GLN A 475 31.43 37.54 -8.12
N ALA A 476 30.36 36.74 -8.21
CA ALA A 476 30.40 35.35 -7.80
C ALA A 476 29.59 34.50 -8.78
N VAL A 477 29.87 33.19 -8.76
CA VAL A 477 29.05 32.21 -9.46
C VAL A 477 28.13 31.58 -8.43
N LEU A 478 26.82 31.73 -8.62
CA LEU A 478 25.78 31.11 -7.80
C LEU A 478 24.96 30.19 -8.71
N ASP A 479 24.85 28.91 -8.35
CA ASP A 479 24.10 27.90 -9.10
C ASP A 479 24.41 27.82 -10.61
N GLY A 480 25.68 28.07 -10.96
CA GLY A 480 26.16 28.06 -12.36
C GLY A 480 25.87 29.33 -13.15
N ASN A 481 25.15 30.30 -12.58
CA ASN A 481 24.93 31.62 -13.15
C ASN A 481 25.96 32.63 -12.60
N SER A 482 26.34 33.60 -13.43
CA SER A 482 27.19 34.71 -12.98
C SER A 482 26.32 35.79 -12.33
N HIS A 483 26.74 36.23 -11.15
CA HIS A 483 26.06 37.24 -10.34
C HIS A 483 27.00 38.40 -10.05
N TYR A 484 26.47 39.62 -10.12
CA TYR A 484 27.16 40.85 -9.76
C TYR A 484 26.50 41.44 -8.52
N TYR A 485 27.27 41.60 -7.45
CA TYR A 485 26.85 42.25 -6.21
C TYR A 485 27.31 43.70 -6.23
N LEU A 486 26.34 44.61 -6.19
CA LEU A 486 26.56 46.05 -6.18
C LEU A 486 26.34 46.61 -4.78
N MET A 487 27.17 47.57 -4.39
CA MET A 487 26.90 48.47 -3.25
C MET A 487 26.85 49.91 -3.77
N LEU A 488 25.95 50.71 -3.20
CA LEU A 488 25.72 52.08 -3.64
C LEU A 488 26.12 53.09 -2.56
N GLU A 489 26.42 54.30 -3.00
CA GLU A 489 26.62 55.46 -2.11
C GLU A 489 25.33 55.72 -1.32
N ASP A 490 25.47 56.05 -0.04
CA ASP A 490 24.36 56.25 0.93
C ASP A 490 23.48 55.00 1.22
N SER A 491 23.96 53.79 0.91
CA SER A 491 23.30 52.52 1.24
C SER A 491 24.30 51.43 1.65
N ASP A 492 24.11 50.82 2.82
CA ASP A 492 24.90 49.66 3.26
C ASP A 492 24.39 48.32 2.71
N ALA A 493 23.26 48.31 2.00
CA ALA A 493 22.68 47.11 1.43
C ALA A 493 23.48 46.58 0.23
N ILE A 494 23.41 45.26 0.04
CA ILE A 494 24.01 44.55 -1.09
C ILE A 494 22.91 44.22 -2.09
N TYR A 495 23.13 44.55 -3.36
CA TYR A 495 22.19 44.33 -4.46
C TYR A 495 22.74 43.24 -5.39
N ASP A 496 22.10 42.08 -5.41
CA ASP A 496 22.43 40.95 -6.29
C ASP A 496 21.75 41.10 -7.65
N VAL A 497 22.57 41.14 -8.70
CA VAL A 497 22.15 41.21 -10.09
C VAL A 497 22.56 39.94 -10.81
N SER A 498 21.57 39.12 -11.18
CA SER A 498 21.83 37.96 -12.04
C SER A 498 22.09 38.42 -13.47
N VAL A 499 23.23 38.03 -14.03
CA VAL A 499 23.58 38.33 -15.43
C VAL A 499 22.62 37.66 -16.42
N ALA A 500 21.98 36.56 -16.01
CA ALA A 500 20.99 35.85 -16.82
C ALA A 500 19.72 36.69 -17.05
N ASP A 501 19.34 37.51 -16.06
CA ASP A 501 18.15 38.35 -16.12
C ASP A 501 18.48 39.77 -16.62
N ILE A 502 19.63 40.32 -16.19
CA ILE A 502 20.04 41.71 -16.44
C ILE A 502 21.48 41.73 -16.95
N ILE A 503 21.64 41.48 -18.24
CA ILE A 503 22.96 41.44 -18.91
C ILE A 503 23.69 42.78 -18.83
N ASP A 504 22.97 43.90 -18.72
CA ASP A 504 23.55 45.25 -18.73
C ASP A 504 24.47 45.53 -17.54
N VAL A 505 24.37 44.76 -16.45
CA VAL A 505 25.25 44.91 -15.27
C VAL A 505 26.73 44.73 -15.60
N ILE A 506 27.06 43.99 -16.66
CA ILE A 506 28.46 43.81 -17.10
C ILE A 506 29.10 45.12 -17.57
N LYS A 507 28.28 46.14 -17.89
CA LYS A 507 28.73 47.46 -18.34
C LYS A 507 28.99 48.42 -17.18
N CYS A 508 28.58 48.06 -15.96
CA CYS A 508 28.73 48.93 -14.80
C CYS A 508 30.18 49.06 -14.37
N GLU A 509 30.59 50.30 -14.09
CA GLU A 509 31.90 50.62 -13.53
C GLU A 509 31.81 51.22 -12.12
N LEU A 510 32.91 51.12 -11.36
CA LEU A 510 33.02 51.78 -10.06
C LEU A 510 32.84 53.30 -10.21
N GLY A 511 31.99 53.88 -9.37
CA GLY A 511 31.67 55.31 -9.38
C GLY A 511 30.57 55.71 -10.37
N GLU A 512 30.04 54.77 -11.17
CA GLU A 512 28.94 55.05 -12.09
C GLU A 512 27.61 55.23 -11.37
N GLN A 513 26.80 56.18 -11.84
CA GLN A 513 25.45 56.41 -11.35
C GLN A 513 24.50 55.35 -11.93
N VAL A 514 23.82 54.63 -11.05
CA VAL A 514 22.81 53.64 -11.42
C VAL A 514 21.54 53.82 -10.62
N THR A 515 20.45 53.29 -11.16
CA THR A 515 19.18 53.13 -10.46
C THR A 515 18.82 51.65 -10.47
N VAL A 516 18.66 51.07 -9.28
CA VAL A 516 18.30 49.67 -9.08
C VAL A 516 16.89 49.60 -8.53
N THR A 517 16.03 48.86 -9.24
CA THR A 517 14.77 48.38 -8.70
C THR A 517 15.03 47.00 -8.11
N TYR A 518 14.74 46.82 -6.84
CA TYR A 518 15.07 45.62 -6.08
C TYR A 518 13.91 45.18 -5.19
N LYS A 519 13.99 43.93 -4.76
CA LYS A 519 13.14 43.36 -3.72
C LYS A 519 14.01 43.06 -2.52
N GLU A 520 13.56 43.54 -1.36
CA GLU A 520 14.31 43.38 -0.11
C GLU A 520 14.39 41.90 0.29
N ASP A 521 15.57 41.46 0.72
CA ASP A 521 15.80 40.14 1.30
C ASP A 521 16.60 40.27 2.59
N LYS A 522 16.70 39.17 3.36
CA LYS A 522 17.29 39.18 4.70
C LYS A 522 18.77 39.60 4.71
N ASP A 523 19.51 39.17 3.69
CA ASP A 523 20.97 39.36 3.61
C ASP A 523 21.40 40.10 2.34
N VAL A 524 20.75 39.83 1.20
CA VAL A 524 21.10 40.41 -0.10
C VAL A 524 19.85 40.69 -0.94
N ASN A 525 19.65 41.93 -1.36
CA ASN A 525 18.48 42.36 -2.12
C ASN A 525 18.54 41.85 -3.56
N THR A 526 17.44 41.29 -4.08
CA THR A 526 17.38 40.80 -5.46
C THR A 526 17.02 41.94 -6.42
N VAL A 527 17.87 42.22 -7.40
CA VAL A 527 17.60 43.27 -8.39
C VAL A 527 16.71 42.73 -9.51
N THR A 528 15.60 43.41 -9.75
CA THR A 528 14.66 43.08 -10.83
C THR A 528 14.81 44.00 -12.05
N LYS A 529 15.41 45.19 -11.87
CA LYS A 529 15.74 46.10 -12.97
C LYS A 529 16.96 46.96 -12.64
N LEU A 530 17.80 47.22 -13.64
CA LEU A 530 18.97 48.10 -13.55
C LEU A 530 18.95 49.12 -14.69
N ASP A 531 18.92 50.41 -14.35
CA ASP A 531 19.07 51.51 -15.29
C ASP A 531 20.47 52.17 -15.09
N ILE A 532 21.22 52.35 -16.18
CA ILE A 532 22.61 52.84 -16.18
C ILE A 532 22.70 54.19 -16.93
N GLY A 533 23.58 55.09 -16.48
CA GLY A 533 23.97 56.29 -17.24
C GLY A 533 22.90 57.39 -17.30
N GLU A 534 22.64 57.97 -18.49
CA GLU A 534 21.67 59.08 -18.67
C GLU A 534 20.26 58.71 -18.20
N LYS A 535 19.86 57.43 -18.33
CA LYS A 535 18.56 56.93 -17.87
C LYS A 535 18.40 56.96 -16.34
N ALA A 536 19.49 56.85 -15.58
CA ALA A 536 19.50 56.99 -14.12
C ALA A 536 19.56 58.47 -13.68
N LYS A 537 20.22 59.32 -14.48
CA LYS A 537 20.38 60.75 -14.20
C LYS A 537 19.08 61.54 -14.34
N ASP A 538 18.25 61.23 -15.35
CA ASP A 538 16.95 61.89 -15.54
C ASP A 538 16.00 61.63 -14.36
N LYS A 539 16.03 60.42 -13.78
CA LYS A 539 15.21 60.05 -12.62
C LYS A 539 15.70 60.64 -11.29
N THR A 540 17.02 60.69 -11.08
CA THR A 540 17.57 61.31 -9.87
C THR A 540 17.23 62.82 -9.81
N SER A 541 17.09 63.47 -10.98
CA SER A 541 16.63 64.85 -11.09
C SER A 541 15.14 65.00 -10.75
N SER A 542 14.28 64.07 -11.20
CA SER A 542 12.84 64.09 -10.84
C SER A 542 12.58 63.82 -9.36
N ASP A 543 13.28 62.87 -8.74
CA ASP A 543 13.10 62.53 -7.32
C ASP A 543 13.60 63.64 -6.38
N LYS A 544 14.62 64.39 -6.81
CA LYS A 544 15.05 65.61 -6.09
C LYS A 544 14.02 66.73 -6.18
N ILE A 545 13.37 66.89 -7.33
CA ILE A 545 12.31 67.90 -7.51
C ILE A 545 11.07 67.54 -6.68
N GLU A 546 10.66 66.27 -6.60
CA GLU A 546 9.54 65.82 -5.76
C GLU A 546 9.84 65.95 -4.25
N LYS A 547 11.06 65.63 -3.80
CA LYS A 547 11.44 65.83 -2.38
C LYS A 547 11.52 67.31 -1.99
N GLU A 548 11.87 68.21 -2.91
CA GLU A 548 11.89 69.65 -2.64
C GLU A 548 10.48 70.29 -2.71
N THR A 549 9.55 69.73 -3.49
CA THR A 549 8.16 70.23 -3.58
C THR A 549 7.20 69.62 -2.56
N GLY A 550 7.52 68.47 -1.97
CA GLY A 550 6.71 67.79 -0.94
C GLY A 550 6.69 68.43 0.46
N THR A 551 7.21 69.66 0.63
CA THR A 551 7.24 70.36 1.94
C THR A 551 6.46 71.69 1.95
N GLN A 552 5.45 71.85 1.09
CA GLN A 552 4.41 72.87 1.23
C GLN A 552 3.05 72.39 0.70
N GLU A 553 2.29 71.68 1.54
CA GLU A 553 0.89 71.97 1.92
C GLU A 553 0.43 71.07 3.08
#